data_AF-A0A1V6T6W2-F1
#
_entry.id   AF-A0A1V6T6W2-F1
#
_cell.length_a   1.000
_cell.length_b   1.000
_cell.length_c   1.000
_cell.angle_alpha   90.00
_cell.angle_beta   90.00
_cell.angle_gamma   90.00
#
_symmetry.space_group_name_H-M   'P 1'
#
loop_
_entity.id
_entity.type
_entity.pdbx_description
1 polymer ?
#
loop_
_entity_poly.entity_id
_entity_poly.type
_entity_poly.pdbx_seq_one_letter_code
_entity_poly.pdbx_strand_id
1 'polypeptide(L)'
;MPPEFRGTSFLINCFNHNIFPDEQWLPSHIIVKLPPMTSTVTTLLFSFLVTAILDTTNFIHAVTLKAALLREGKLAFNSNIRLLSNASSHGPNAWYMNFVSCLGLGITYGALSAATTDVVPLSKYNDKTKLFERHERDQSSDFIDINGPAVTFLGVGILLQAIVSTYSLFGSPAVLTWGNCVLANAKAVAKIKDSDRDLCHDTSPDFPRPMSKQPSMLEAVPQINLIRRLIWTYCGLFVAICIAHGIYISKNSYPTLDIVEWSPDTDVYWRYYGASSWLYVRTRAGKSSSFTLGLVIQVLLQSFIAFGLHCIELLFNISRDEATWRQMEFVGSKVDPSFSTNFRWQTLLMMSFKALTQWVFGFAFTADIMFNCAILPEVALALLFLVLAVAAEYMTRNHPKGNLPAVYGNFNRMIEIVDDWEHKRLFWGDKGESVGGTRFAGTAGQRLADLQAGKNYCNFGCSKIELEHKALDI
;
A
#
# COMPACT_ATOMS: atom_id res chain seq x y z
N MET A 1 8.93 3.34 -36.24
CA MET A 1 9.38 1.94 -36.23
C MET A 1 10.77 1.86 -36.85
N PRO A 2 11.77 1.28 -36.17
CA PRO A 2 13.10 1.10 -36.76
C PRO A 2 13.03 0.17 -38.00
N PRO A 3 13.87 0.39 -39.03
CA PRO A 3 13.79 -0.35 -40.30
C PRO A 3 14.04 -1.85 -40.14
N GLU A 4 14.78 -2.25 -39.11
CA GLU A 4 15.06 -3.65 -38.75
C GLU A 4 13.82 -4.48 -38.36
N PHE A 5 12.67 -3.83 -38.10
CA PHE A 5 11.44 -4.52 -37.71
C PHE A 5 10.52 -4.85 -38.88
N ARG A 6 10.77 -4.28 -40.06
CA ARG A 6 9.93 -4.54 -41.23
C ARG A 6 10.11 -5.99 -41.66
N GLY A 7 8.99 -6.70 -41.87
CA GLY A 7 9.04 -8.11 -42.18
C GLY A 7 9.54 -8.94 -41.00
N THR A 8 9.13 -8.63 -39.77
CA THR A 8 9.46 -9.44 -38.59
C THR A 8 8.17 -9.82 -37.87
N SER A 9 8.14 -11.06 -37.38
CA SER A 9 7.07 -11.61 -36.56
C SER A 9 7.49 -11.49 -35.10
N PHE A 10 6.60 -10.96 -34.28
CA PHE A 10 6.85 -10.63 -32.88
C PHE A 10 5.84 -11.33 -31.99
N LEU A 11 6.32 -11.87 -30.87
CA LEU A 11 5.48 -12.22 -29.74
C LEU A 11 5.26 -10.96 -28.89
N ILE A 12 4.02 -10.54 -28.77
CA ILE A 12 3.61 -9.38 -28.00
C ILE A 12 2.45 -9.84 -27.14
N ASN A 13 2.59 -9.77 -25.81
CA ASN A 13 1.57 -10.24 -24.87
C ASN A 13 1.05 -11.65 -25.22
N CYS A 14 1.96 -12.61 -25.40
CA CYS A 14 1.64 -14.02 -25.72
C CYS A 14 1.02 -14.26 -27.11
N PHE A 15 0.93 -13.23 -27.96
CA PHE A 15 0.37 -13.34 -29.30
C PHE A 15 1.43 -13.11 -30.38
N ASN A 16 1.42 -13.95 -31.41
CA ASN A 16 2.29 -13.77 -32.56
C ASN A 16 1.67 -12.74 -33.53
N HIS A 17 2.29 -11.57 -33.63
CA HIS A 17 1.97 -10.55 -34.59
C HIS A 17 2.96 -10.57 -35.76
N ASN A 18 2.46 -10.84 -36.96
CA ASN A 18 3.25 -10.83 -38.19
C ASN A 18 3.19 -9.45 -38.82
N ILE A 19 4.31 -8.72 -38.84
CA ILE A 19 4.38 -7.39 -39.47
C ILE A 19 4.96 -7.57 -40.87
N PHE A 20 4.13 -7.37 -41.89
CA PHE A 20 4.60 -7.40 -43.27
C PHE A 20 5.50 -6.19 -43.58
N PRO A 21 6.43 -6.28 -44.56
CA PRO A 21 7.38 -5.20 -44.86
C PRO A 21 6.74 -3.83 -45.14
N ASP A 22 5.53 -3.83 -45.70
CA ASP A 22 4.78 -2.63 -46.08
C ASP A 22 3.79 -2.16 -45.00
N GLU A 23 3.62 -2.95 -43.93
CA GLU A 23 2.67 -2.67 -42.87
C GLU A 23 3.30 -1.76 -41.79
N GLN A 24 2.55 -0.79 -41.32
CA GLN A 24 2.97 0.06 -40.20
C GLN A 24 2.47 -0.54 -38.90
N TRP A 25 3.35 -0.56 -37.88
CA TRP A 25 2.96 -0.87 -36.51
C TRP A 25 1.84 0.05 -36.02
N LEU A 26 1.08 -0.40 -35.01
CA LEU A 26 -0.05 0.33 -34.44
C LEU A 26 0.28 1.83 -34.26
N PRO A 27 -0.57 2.74 -34.79
CA PRO A 27 -0.34 4.17 -34.62
C PRO A 27 -0.36 4.46 -33.11
N SER A 28 0.63 5.21 -32.62
CA SER A 28 0.90 5.54 -31.19
C SER A 28 1.72 4.57 -30.34
N HIS A 29 2.23 3.47 -30.92
CA HIS A 29 3.16 2.57 -30.24
C HIS A 29 4.61 2.81 -30.69
N ILE A 30 5.56 2.73 -29.75
CA ILE A 30 7.00 2.92 -30.02
C ILE A 30 7.75 1.70 -29.48
N ILE A 31 8.36 0.94 -30.39
CA ILE A 31 9.22 -0.18 -30.01
C ILE A 31 10.66 0.31 -29.88
N VAL A 32 11.28 0.02 -28.73
CA VAL A 32 12.66 0.39 -28.39
C VAL A 32 13.45 -0.89 -28.13
N LYS A 33 14.62 -1.01 -28.75
CA LYS A 33 15.57 -2.11 -28.53
C LYS A 33 16.38 -1.84 -27.26
N LEU A 34 16.38 -2.78 -26.33
CA LEU A 34 17.12 -2.70 -25.07
C LEU A 34 17.78 -4.05 -24.75
N PRO A 35 18.94 -4.08 -24.08
CA PRO A 35 19.43 -5.32 -23.50
C PRO A 35 18.39 -5.92 -22.53
N PRO A 36 18.26 -7.25 -22.41
CA PRO A 36 17.21 -7.89 -21.60
C PRO A 36 17.17 -7.43 -20.13
N MET A 37 18.35 -7.36 -19.51
CA MET A 37 18.48 -6.87 -18.13
C MET A 37 18.08 -5.40 -18.01
N THR A 38 18.39 -4.58 -19.01
CA THR A 38 18.00 -3.17 -19.04
C THR A 38 16.49 -3.04 -19.13
N SER A 39 15.81 -3.84 -19.95
CA SER A 39 14.34 -3.81 -20.03
C SER A 39 13.68 -4.07 -18.69
N THR A 40 14.06 -5.20 -18.07
CA THR A 40 13.56 -5.65 -16.77
C THR A 40 13.79 -4.60 -15.67
N VAL A 41 15.00 -4.04 -15.62
CA VAL A 41 15.35 -3.00 -14.64
C VAL A 41 14.57 -1.70 -14.90
N THR A 42 14.37 -1.34 -16.16
CA THR A 42 13.61 -0.14 -16.53
C THR A 42 12.14 -0.24 -16.13
N THR A 43 11.46 -1.36 -16.39
CA THR A 43 10.06 -1.56 -15.99
C THR A 43 9.90 -1.60 -14.47
N LEU A 44 10.86 -2.22 -13.77
CA LEU A 44 10.90 -2.21 -12.32
C LEU A 44 11.12 -0.79 -11.77
N LEU A 45 12.06 -0.03 -12.32
CA LEU A 45 12.35 1.35 -11.90
C LEU A 45 11.13 2.26 -12.11
N PHE A 46 10.42 2.12 -13.23
CA PHE A 46 9.16 2.85 -13.46
C PHE A 46 8.13 2.50 -12.39
N SER A 47 8.01 1.23 -12.01
CA SER A 47 7.10 0.80 -10.95
C SER A 47 7.44 1.40 -9.60
N PHE A 48 8.73 1.48 -9.25
CA PHE A 48 9.19 2.16 -8.04
C PHE A 48 8.93 3.67 -8.06
N LEU A 49 9.23 4.35 -9.17
CA LEU A 49 9.00 5.79 -9.32
C LEU A 49 7.52 6.15 -9.18
N VAL A 50 6.66 5.43 -9.90
CA VAL A 50 5.20 5.64 -9.81
C VAL A 50 4.70 5.36 -8.40
N THR A 51 5.14 4.27 -7.78
CA THR A 51 4.77 3.95 -6.38
C THR A 51 5.20 5.06 -5.42
N ALA A 52 6.41 5.60 -5.56
CA ALA A 52 6.92 6.68 -4.71
C ALA A 52 6.12 7.98 -4.89
N ILE A 53 5.79 8.35 -6.14
CA ILE A 53 4.92 9.50 -6.44
C ILE A 53 3.55 9.32 -5.77
N LEU A 54 2.93 8.16 -5.99
CA LEU A 54 1.61 7.85 -5.46
C LEU A 54 1.59 7.84 -3.93
N ASP A 55 2.55 7.18 -3.29
CA ASP A 55 2.64 7.16 -1.82
C ASP A 55 2.87 8.56 -1.25
N THR A 56 3.65 9.42 -1.92
CA THR A 56 3.85 10.81 -1.51
C THR A 56 2.56 11.63 -1.62
N THR A 57 1.81 11.51 -2.74
CA THR A 57 0.52 12.20 -2.90
C THR A 57 -0.51 11.69 -1.89
N ASN A 58 -0.57 10.38 -1.69
CA ASN A 58 -1.47 9.75 -0.73
C ASN A 58 -1.14 10.16 0.70
N PHE A 59 0.14 10.35 1.03
CA PHE A 59 0.57 10.84 2.32
C PHE A 59 0.05 12.25 2.60
N ILE A 60 0.18 13.18 1.64
CA ILE A 60 -0.35 14.55 1.79
C ILE A 60 -1.85 14.50 2.06
N HIS A 61 -2.60 13.75 1.26
CA HIS A 61 -4.04 13.63 1.45
C HIS A 61 -4.41 12.95 2.79
N ALA A 62 -3.68 11.93 3.22
CA ALA A 62 -3.95 11.25 4.49
C ALA A 62 -3.74 12.18 5.70
N VAL A 63 -2.71 13.01 5.65
CA VAL A 63 -2.41 14.02 6.69
C VAL A 63 -3.51 15.09 6.73
N THR A 64 -3.98 15.57 5.58
CA THR A 64 -5.08 16.55 5.52
C THR A 64 -6.42 15.95 5.96
N LEU A 65 -6.71 14.70 5.59
CA LEU A 65 -7.90 13.98 6.02
C LEU A 65 -7.90 13.80 7.55
N LYS A 66 -6.75 13.47 8.13
CA LYS A 66 -6.60 13.37 9.58
C LYS A 66 -6.90 14.69 10.29
N ALA A 67 -6.39 15.81 9.77
CA ALA A 67 -6.68 17.13 10.31
C ALA A 67 -8.17 17.48 10.23
N ALA A 68 -8.83 17.12 9.12
CA ALA A 68 -10.27 17.32 8.95
C ALA A 68 -11.09 16.44 9.92
N LEU A 69 -10.76 15.15 10.04
CA LEU A 69 -11.44 14.22 10.97
C LEU A 69 -11.30 14.65 12.43
N LEU A 70 -10.17 15.25 12.79
CA LEU A 70 -9.95 15.74 14.15
C LEU A 70 -10.92 16.87 14.49
N ARG A 71 -11.10 17.82 13.58
CA ARG A 71 -12.03 18.94 13.79
C ARG A 71 -13.48 18.50 13.89
N GLU A 72 -13.83 17.40 13.24
CA GLU A 72 -15.16 16.78 13.38
C GLU A 72 -15.31 15.93 14.64
N GLY A 73 -14.27 15.80 15.47
CA GLY A 73 -14.29 14.91 16.64
C GLY A 73 -14.36 13.42 16.30
N LYS A 74 -14.15 13.06 15.02
CA LYS A 74 -14.24 11.67 14.52
C LYS A 74 -12.89 10.94 14.50
N LEU A 75 -11.79 11.62 14.81
CA LEU A 75 -10.46 11.03 14.79
C LEU A 75 -10.21 10.17 16.04
N ALA A 76 -10.39 8.85 15.92
CA ALA A 76 -10.11 7.91 17.00
C ALA A 76 -8.66 7.38 16.98
N PHE A 77 -8.13 7.06 15.79
CA PHE A 77 -6.81 6.43 15.63
C PHE A 77 -5.86 7.30 14.80
N ASN A 78 -4.55 7.12 15.05
CA ASN A 78 -3.49 7.75 14.28
C ASN A 78 -3.47 7.29 12.82
N SER A 79 -3.78 6.02 12.60
CA SER A 79 -3.83 5.35 11.31
C SER A 79 -5.27 4.89 11.04
N ASN A 80 -6.04 5.63 10.24
CA ASN A 80 -7.40 5.26 9.83
C ASN A 80 -7.42 4.70 8.41
N ILE A 81 -8.38 3.81 8.11
CA ILE A 81 -8.64 3.35 6.76
C ILE A 81 -9.20 4.52 5.95
N ARG A 82 -8.37 5.11 5.09
CA ARG A 82 -8.74 6.26 4.26
C ARG A 82 -10.01 6.03 3.44
N LEU A 83 -10.19 4.81 2.91
CA LEU A 83 -11.36 4.48 2.08
C LEU A 83 -12.67 4.40 2.88
N LEU A 84 -12.61 4.18 4.19
CA LEU A 84 -13.79 4.04 5.05
C LEU A 84 -14.02 5.27 5.94
N SER A 85 -13.01 6.12 6.12
CA SER A 85 -13.12 7.37 6.86
C SER A 85 -13.37 8.54 5.92
N ASN A 86 -14.39 9.35 6.20
CA ASN A 86 -14.68 10.57 5.46
C ASN A 86 -14.94 11.74 6.43
N ALA A 87 -14.63 12.94 5.97
CA ALA A 87 -15.05 14.18 6.62
C ALA A 87 -16.34 14.66 5.95
N SER A 88 -17.41 14.87 6.71
CA SER A 88 -18.70 15.32 6.17
C SER A 88 -18.75 16.83 5.92
N SER A 89 -17.93 17.59 6.64
CA SER A 89 -17.86 19.06 6.57
C SER A 89 -16.83 19.56 5.56
N HIS A 90 -16.01 18.68 4.99
CA HIS A 90 -14.85 19.04 4.20
C HIS A 90 -14.87 18.37 2.83
N GLY A 91 -15.34 19.09 1.81
CA GLY A 91 -15.48 18.58 0.44
C GLY A 91 -14.24 17.85 -0.11
N PRO A 92 -13.01 18.39 0.01
CA PRO A 92 -11.79 17.72 -0.43
C PRO A 92 -11.49 16.37 0.23
N ASN A 93 -12.05 16.13 1.42
CA ASN A 93 -11.85 14.92 2.24
C ASN A 93 -13.15 14.11 2.39
N ALA A 94 -14.15 14.40 1.56
CA ALA A 94 -15.40 13.68 1.51
C ALA A 94 -15.24 12.35 0.73
N TRP A 95 -16.23 11.48 0.88
CA TRP A 95 -16.23 10.14 0.27
C TRP A 95 -16.03 10.15 -1.24
N TYR A 96 -16.54 11.17 -1.95
CA TYR A 96 -16.41 11.26 -3.40
C TYR A 96 -14.96 11.57 -3.82
N MET A 97 -14.21 12.36 -3.05
CA MET A 97 -12.78 12.59 -3.32
C MET A 97 -11.94 11.36 -3.02
N ASN A 98 -12.30 10.60 -1.97
CA ASN A 98 -11.70 9.29 -1.72
C ASN A 98 -11.96 8.34 -2.89
N PHE A 99 -13.17 8.36 -3.46
CA PHE A 99 -13.49 7.57 -4.65
C PHE A 99 -12.69 8.02 -5.88
N VAL A 100 -12.58 9.33 -6.14
CA VAL A 100 -11.75 9.88 -7.24
C VAL A 100 -10.28 9.51 -7.06
N SER A 101 -9.75 9.56 -5.84
CA SER A 101 -8.38 9.10 -5.55
C SER A 101 -8.25 7.59 -5.72
N CYS A 102 -9.23 6.78 -5.30
CA CYS A 102 -9.22 5.34 -5.57
C CYS A 102 -9.20 5.04 -7.08
N LEU A 103 -10.03 5.74 -7.86
CA LEU A 103 -10.08 5.62 -9.31
C LEU A 103 -8.76 6.05 -9.95
N GLY A 104 -8.20 7.18 -9.53
CA GLY A 104 -6.91 7.64 -10.03
C GLY A 104 -5.77 6.66 -9.73
N LEU A 105 -5.78 5.99 -8.56
CA LEU A 105 -4.80 4.96 -8.23
C LEU A 105 -4.94 3.75 -9.16
N GLY A 106 -6.18 3.31 -9.39
CA GLY A 106 -6.48 2.24 -10.34
C GLY A 106 -6.01 2.58 -11.76
N ILE A 107 -6.33 3.79 -12.24
CA ILE A 107 -5.92 4.31 -13.54
C ILE A 107 -4.40 4.33 -13.64
N THR A 108 -3.69 4.94 -12.68
CA THR A 108 -2.23 5.05 -12.72
C THR A 108 -1.56 3.69 -12.76
N TYR A 109 -1.90 2.78 -11.85
CA TYR A 109 -1.25 1.47 -11.81
C TYR A 109 -1.66 0.58 -12.98
N GLY A 110 -2.92 0.65 -13.44
CA GLY A 110 -3.40 -0.14 -14.56
C GLY A 110 -2.76 0.32 -15.87
N ALA A 111 -2.72 1.64 -16.07
CA ALA A 111 -2.02 2.26 -17.18
C ALA A 111 -0.51 1.99 -17.13
N LEU A 112 0.13 2.00 -15.95
CA LEU A 112 1.55 1.63 -15.80
C LEU A 112 1.81 0.21 -16.33
N SER A 113 0.99 -0.77 -15.92
CA SER A 113 1.16 -2.15 -16.39
C SER A 113 0.91 -2.32 -17.90
N ALA A 114 0.10 -1.45 -18.51
CA ALA A 114 -0.14 -1.45 -19.95
C ALA A 114 0.83 -0.54 -20.73
N ALA A 115 1.60 0.32 -20.05
CA ALA A 115 2.46 1.32 -20.67
C ALA A 115 3.70 0.71 -21.33
N THR A 116 4.23 -0.36 -20.75
CA THR A 116 5.36 -1.10 -21.26
C THR A 116 4.95 -2.55 -21.47
N THR A 117 5.09 -3.03 -22.69
CA THR A 117 4.87 -4.43 -23.04
C THR A 117 6.15 -4.99 -23.62
N ASP A 118 6.57 -6.16 -23.18
CA ASP A 118 7.73 -6.81 -23.78
C ASP A 118 7.39 -7.42 -25.14
N VAL A 119 8.33 -7.26 -26.07
CA VAL A 119 8.24 -7.70 -27.45
C VAL A 119 9.39 -8.65 -27.73
N VAL A 120 9.08 -9.88 -28.14
CA VAL A 120 10.09 -10.90 -28.46
C VAL A 120 10.02 -11.23 -29.95
N PRO A 121 11.05 -10.96 -30.76
CA PRO A 121 11.05 -11.35 -32.17
C PRO A 121 11.10 -12.88 -32.29
N LEU A 122 10.26 -13.45 -33.16
CA LEU A 122 10.14 -14.87 -33.39
C LEU A 122 10.72 -15.31 -34.74
N SER A 123 10.43 -14.57 -35.81
CA SER A 123 10.77 -14.96 -37.18
C SER A 123 10.89 -13.76 -38.11
N LYS A 124 11.61 -13.92 -39.22
CA LYS A 124 11.83 -12.87 -40.22
C LYS A 124 11.19 -13.27 -41.54
N TYR A 125 10.59 -12.31 -42.20
CA TYR A 125 9.94 -12.47 -43.49
C TYR A 125 11.00 -12.72 -44.56
N ASN A 126 10.90 -13.85 -45.25
CA ASN A 126 11.77 -14.16 -46.36
C ASN A 126 11.06 -13.78 -47.67
N ASP A 127 11.63 -12.78 -48.37
CA ASP A 127 11.07 -12.27 -49.62
C ASP A 127 10.93 -13.32 -50.73
N LYS A 128 11.76 -14.37 -50.70
CA LYS A 128 11.79 -15.45 -51.69
C LYS A 128 10.69 -16.48 -51.44
N THR A 129 10.51 -16.92 -50.19
CA THR A 129 9.50 -17.92 -49.83
C THR A 129 8.14 -17.30 -49.52
N LYS A 130 8.08 -15.98 -49.33
CA LYS A 130 6.88 -15.23 -48.90
C LYS A 130 6.31 -15.73 -47.56
N LEU A 131 7.15 -16.37 -46.76
CA LEU A 131 6.81 -16.92 -45.45
C LEU A 131 7.72 -16.31 -44.38
N PHE A 132 7.23 -16.31 -43.13
CA PHE A 132 8.04 -15.97 -41.97
C PHE A 132 8.89 -17.19 -41.60
N GLU A 133 10.20 -17.08 -41.81
CA GLU A 133 11.17 -18.11 -41.48
C GLU A 133 11.76 -17.83 -40.11
N ARG A 134 11.89 -18.89 -39.29
CA ARG A 134 12.46 -18.79 -37.96
C ARG A 134 13.94 -18.43 -38.09
N HIS A 135 14.32 -17.30 -37.53
CA HIS A 135 15.73 -16.92 -37.44
C HIS A 135 16.24 -17.33 -36.05
N GLU A 136 17.47 -17.86 -35.97
CA GLU A 136 18.11 -18.06 -34.67
C GLU A 136 18.11 -16.73 -33.91
N ARG A 137 17.53 -16.73 -32.71
CA ARG A 137 17.38 -15.51 -31.91
C ARG A 137 18.77 -14.95 -31.66
N ASP A 138 18.99 -13.71 -32.07
CA ASP A 138 20.10 -12.92 -31.56
C ASP A 138 19.82 -12.68 -30.06
N GLN A 139 20.46 -13.49 -29.20
CA GLN A 139 20.27 -13.50 -27.75
C GLN A 139 20.66 -12.15 -27.08
N SER A 140 21.17 -11.19 -27.85
CA SER A 140 21.72 -9.94 -27.34
C SER A 140 20.69 -8.82 -27.10
N SER A 141 19.44 -8.95 -27.55
CA SER A 141 18.48 -7.84 -27.47
C SER A 141 17.02 -8.25 -27.21
N ASP A 142 16.45 -7.59 -26.21
CA ASP A 142 15.01 -7.51 -25.96
C ASP A 142 14.44 -6.25 -26.60
N PHE A 143 13.12 -6.21 -26.72
CA PHE A 143 12.40 -5.04 -27.20
C PHE A 143 11.27 -4.71 -26.23
N ILE A 144 11.08 -3.42 -25.97
CA ILE A 144 9.93 -2.90 -25.23
C ILE A 144 9.06 -2.13 -26.20
N ASP A 145 7.78 -2.46 -26.23
CA ASP A 145 6.75 -1.62 -26.82
C ASP A 145 6.20 -0.65 -25.78
N ILE A 146 6.29 0.63 -26.09
CA ILE A 146 5.74 1.72 -25.29
C ILE A 146 4.38 2.11 -25.89
N ASN A 147 3.34 1.86 -25.12
CA ASN A 147 1.96 2.13 -25.50
C ASN A 147 1.59 3.60 -25.18
N GLY A 148 1.52 4.44 -26.23
CA GLY A 148 1.22 5.87 -26.09
C GLY A 148 -0.09 6.19 -25.35
N PRO A 149 -1.22 5.54 -25.68
CA PRO A 149 -2.47 5.66 -24.93
C PRO A 149 -2.32 5.33 -23.45
N ALA A 150 -1.68 4.21 -23.09
CA ALA A 150 -1.43 3.85 -21.71
C ALA A 150 -0.56 4.89 -20.98
N VAL A 151 0.50 5.41 -21.60
CA VAL A 151 1.30 6.51 -21.03
C VAL A 151 0.46 7.77 -20.80
N THR A 152 -0.49 8.05 -21.70
CA THR A 152 -1.41 9.17 -21.55
C THR A 152 -2.34 8.98 -20.34
N PHE A 153 -2.93 7.80 -20.18
CA PHE A 153 -3.76 7.46 -19.02
C PHE A 153 -2.95 7.42 -17.72
N LEU A 154 -1.69 7.01 -17.77
CA LEU A 154 -0.77 7.09 -16.63
C LEU A 154 -0.63 8.54 -16.16
N GLY A 155 -0.40 9.47 -17.10
CA GLY A 155 -0.36 10.91 -16.83
C GLY A 155 -1.66 11.44 -16.24
N VAL A 156 -2.82 11.04 -16.80
CA VAL A 156 -4.15 11.42 -16.27
C VAL A 156 -4.33 10.93 -14.83
N GLY A 157 -3.99 9.68 -14.53
CA GLY A 157 -4.11 9.13 -13.18
C GLY A 157 -3.23 9.87 -12.16
N ILE A 158 -1.97 10.16 -12.52
CA ILE A 158 -1.05 10.94 -11.68
C ILE A 158 -1.58 12.36 -11.46
N LEU A 159 -2.07 13.00 -12.52
CA LEU A 159 -2.68 14.33 -12.44
C LEU A 159 -3.91 14.34 -11.52
N LEU A 160 -4.77 13.32 -11.58
CA LEU A 160 -5.91 13.18 -10.68
C LEU A 160 -5.46 13.08 -9.21
N GLN A 161 -4.43 12.29 -8.90
CA GLN A 161 -3.88 12.23 -7.54
C GLN A 161 -3.29 13.56 -7.08
N ALA A 162 -2.57 14.24 -7.97
CA ALA A 162 -1.99 15.55 -7.68
C ALA A 162 -3.08 16.59 -7.40
N ILE A 163 -4.14 16.62 -8.22
CA ILE A 163 -5.29 17.51 -8.03
C ILE A 163 -5.98 17.22 -6.69
N VAL A 164 -6.29 15.95 -6.40
CA VAL A 164 -6.93 15.58 -5.12
C VAL A 164 -6.06 16.01 -3.95
N SER A 165 -4.76 15.69 -3.97
CA SER A 165 -3.84 16.01 -2.87
C SER A 165 -3.66 17.51 -2.68
N THR A 166 -3.57 18.25 -3.79
CA THR A 166 -3.44 19.71 -3.80
C THR A 166 -4.72 20.38 -3.32
N TYR A 167 -5.89 19.90 -3.77
CA TYR A 167 -7.18 20.40 -3.32
C TYR A 167 -7.42 20.10 -1.84
N SER A 168 -7.03 18.92 -1.36
CA SER A 168 -7.06 18.59 0.07
C SER A 168 -6.12 19.47 0.87
N LEU A 169 -4.94 19.83 0.34
CA LEU A 169 -4.00 20.74 1.00
C LEU A 169 -4.54 22.16 1.12
N PHE A 170 -5.08 22.73 0.04
CA PHE A 170 -5.62 24.09 0.03
C PHE A 170 -6.93 24.20 0.79
N GLY A 171 -7.77 23.16 0.72
CA GLY A 171 -9.03 23.16 1.43
C GLY A 171 -8.85 22.87 2.91
N SER A 172 -7.85 22.06 3.30
CA SER A 172 -7.69 21.63 4.69
C SER A 172 -7.33 22.81 5.59
N PRO A 173 -8.01 22.96 6.73
CA PRO A 173 -7.50 23.83 7.76
C PRO A 173 -6.13 23.36 8.27
N ALA A 174 -5.39 24.30 8.87
CA ALA A 174 -4.00 24.16 9.33
C ALA A 174 -3.63 22.72 9.76
N VAL A 175 -2.83 22.06 8.92
CA VAL A 175 -2.24 20.75 9.20
C VAL A 175 -1.44 20.84 10.50
N LEU A 176 -1.80 20.03 11.49
CA LEU A 176 -1.18 20.08 12.82
C LEU A 176 0.27 19.60 12.80
N THR A 177 0.50 18.43 12.22
CA THR A 177 1.84 17.89 12.05
C THR A 177 1.96 17.16 10.71
N TRP A 178 3.13 17.27 10.10
CA TRP A 178 3.52 16.54 8.90
C TRP A 178 4.24 15.22 9.22
N GLY A 179 4.25 14.81 10.49
CA GLY A 179 4.90 13.58 10.94
C GLY A 179 3.90 12.45 11.11
N ASN A 180 4.32 11.22 10.79
CA ASN A 180 3.56 10.02 11.16
C ASN A 180 3.77 9.58 12.62
N CYS A 181 4.49 10.36 13.43
CA CYS A 181 4.71 10.06 14.83
C CYS A 181 3.40 10.07 15.60
N VAL A 182 3.08 8.96 16.25
CA VAL A 182 1.87 8.80 17.04
C VAL A 182 1.84 9.77 18.23
N LEU A 183 2.98 10.01 18.90
CA LEU A 183 3.09 10.94 20.03
C LEU A 183 2.91 12.41 19.60
N ALA A 184 3.56 12.86 18.52
CA ALA A 184 3.43 14.23 18.02
C ALA A 184 1.96 14.56 17.71
N ASN A 185 1.29 13.62 17.06
CA ASN A 185 -0.12 13.75 16.73
C ASN A 185 -1.01 13.70 17.98
N ALA A 186 -0.74 12.81 18.93
CA ALA A 186 -1.47 12.74 20.19
C ALA A 186 -1.33 14.04 21.00
N LYS A 187 -0.13 14.64 21.06
CA LYS A 187 0.12 15.94 21.69
C LYS A 187 -0.69 17.06 21.03
N ALA A 188 -0.76 17.08 19.70
CA ALA A 188 -1.55 18.06 18.97
C ALA A 188 -3.05 17.92 19.25
N VAL A 189 -3.55 16.68 19.34
CA VAL A 189 -4.94 16.38 19.72
C VAL A 189 -5.23 16.78 21.17
N ALA A 190 -4.31 16.49 22.09
CA ALA A 190 -4.42 16.86 23.50
C ALA A 190 -4.61 18.37 23.67
N LYS A 191 -3.76 19.18 23.02
CA LYS A 191 -3.85 20.65 23.06
C LYS A 191 -5.19 21.20 22.59
N ILE A 192 -5.77 20.60 21.53
CA ILE A 192 -7.08 21.01 21.03
C ILE A 192 -8.17 20.64 22.02
N LYS A 193 -8.13 19.42 22.57
CA LYS A 193 -9.12 18.95 23.56
C LYS A 193 -9.06 19.73 24.85
N ASP A 194 -7.88 20.09 25.33
CA ASP A 194 -7.73 20.88 26.56
C ASP A 194 -8.30 22.30 26.37
N SER A 195 -8.29 22.84 25.15
CA SER A 195 -8.95 24.11 24.84
C SER A 195 -10.48 24.02 24.84
N ASP A 196 -11.03 22.81 24.70
CA ASP A 196 -12.48 22.53 24.64
C ASP A 196 -13.02 21.98 25.97
N ARG A 197 -12.13 21.50 26.84
CA ARG A 197 -12.40 20.83 28.13
C ARG A 197 -12.81 21.76 29.29
N ASP A 198 -12.96 23.06 29.06
CA ASP A 198 -13.61 23.97 30.03
C ASP A 198 -15.10 23.61 30.27
N LEU A 199 -15.65 22.61 29.57
CA LEU A 199 -17.02 22.12 29.74
C LEU A 199 -17.06 20.57 29.92
N CYS A 200 -17.27 20.13 31.17
CA CYS A 200 -17.74 18.79 31.65
C CYS A 200 -16.75 17.64 31.99
N HIS A 201 -16.64 17.42 33.32
CA HIS A 201 -16.75 16.20 34.16
C HIS A 201 -15.81 14.97 34.06
N ASP A 202 -15.08 14.77 35.17
CA ASP A 202 -15.19 13.66 36.16
C ASP A 202 -15.71 12.29 35.70
N THR A 203 -14.96 11.63 34.84
CA THR A 203 -14.86 10.17 34.97
C THR A 203 -13.39 9.86 35.08
N SER A 204 -12.93 9.54 36.30
CA SER A 204 -11.60 9.00 36.51
C SER A 204 -11.56 7.67 35.78
N PRO A 205 -10.85 7.56 34.64
CA PRO A 205 -10.84 6.32 33.89
C PRO A 205 -10.12 5.27 34.73
N ASP A 206 -10.71 4.08 34.84
CA ASP A 206 -10.06 2.93 35.47
C ASP A 206 -8.69 2.73 34.82
N PHE A 207 -7.62 3.00 35.57
CA PHE A 207 -6.28 2.86 35.05
C PHE A 207 -6.03 1.38 34.73
N PRO A 208 -5.66 1.05 33.48
CA PRO A 208 -5.47 -0.34 33.10
C PRO A 208 -4.40 -0.97 33.97
N ARG A 209 -4.75 -2.07 34.65
CA ARG A 209 -3.82 -2.79 35.53
C ARG A 209 -2.57 -3.19 34.75
N PRO A 210 -1.38 -3.09 35.35
CA PRO A 210 -0.16 -3.57 34.72
C PRO A 210 -0.29 -5.08 34.46
N MET A 211 -0.17 -5.46 33.19
CA MET A 211 -0.22 -6.84 32.74
C MET A 211 1.10 -7.19 32.06
N SER A 212 1.61 -8.40 32.32
CA SER A 212 2.84 -8.89 31.68
C SER A 212 2.68 -9.13 30.18
N LYS A 213 1.44 -9.40 29.74
CA LYS A 213 1.03 -9.53 28.35
C LYS A 213 -0.16 -8.62 28.09
N GLN A 214 -0.03 -7.77 27.10
CA GLN A 214 -1.06 -6.81 26.72
C GLN A 214 -1.98 -7.43 25.65
N PRO A 215 -3.21 -6.91 25.49
CA PRO A 215 -4.11 -7.40 24.46
C PRO A 215 -3.47 -7.29 23.08
N SER A 216 -3.76 -8.27 22.23
CA SER A 216 -3.27 -8.27 20.85
C SER A 216 -3.97 -7.17 20.02
N MET A 217 -3.43 -6.91 18.82
CA MET A 217 -4.02 -5.94 17.90
C MET A 217 -5.48 -6.28 17.56
N LEU A 218 -5.79 -7.58 17.45
CA LEU A 218 -7.11 -8.12 17.16
C LEU A 218 -8.13 -7.88 18.28
N GLU A 219 -7.67 -7.90 19.52
CA GLU A 219 -8.50 -7.65 20.70
C GLU A 219 -8.71 -6.16 20.92
N ALA A 220 -7.68 -5.35 20.69
CA ALA A 220 -7.72 -3.92 20.96
C ALA A 220 -8.47 -3.11 19.88
N VAL A 221 -8.44 -3.55 18.62
CA VAL A 221 -9.00 -2.80 17.50
C VAL A 221 -9.95 -3.69 16.69
N PRO A 222 -11.28 -3.59 16.88
CA PRO A 222 -12.24 -4.52 16.28
C PRO A 222 -12.26 -4.48 14.75
N GLN A 223 -11.94 -3.32 14.15
CA GLN A 223 -11.85 -3.14 12.70
C GLN A 223 -10.81 -4.07 12.05
N ILE A 224 -9.79 -4.51 12.80
CA ILE A 224 -8.73 -5.37 12.30
C ILE A 224 -9.22 -6.77 11.99
N ASN A 225 -10.29 -7.24 12.64
CA ASN A 225 -10.93 -8.50 12.27
C ASN A 225 -11.52 -8.46 10.85
N LEU A 226 -12.02 -7.30 10.41
CA LEU A 226 -12.47 -7.12 9.03
C LEU A 226 -11.27 -7.13 8.06
N ILE A 227 -10.24 -6.33 8.36
CA ILE A 227 -9.02 -6.25 7.53
C ILE A 227 -8.35 -7.62 7.39
N ARG A 228 -8.20 -8.36 8.50
CA ARG A 228 -7.64 -9.72 8.51
C ARG A 228 -8.42 -10.65 7.59
N ARG A 229 -9.76 -10.64 7.69
CA ARG A 229 -10.62 -11.45 6.82
C ARG A 229 -10.44 -11.08 5.36
N LEU A 230 -10.39 -9.78 5.04
CA LEU A 230 -10.14 -9.32 3.68
C LEU A 230 -8.81 -9.86 3.15
N ILE A 231 -7.69 -9.69 3.88
CA ILE A 231 -6.36 -10.16 3.45
C ILE A 231 -6.35 -11.67 3.15
N TRP A 232 -6.96 -12.49 4.01
CA TRP A 232 -7.06 -13.93 3.76
C TRP A 232 -7.98 -14.27 2.59
N THR A 233 -9.08 -13.53 2.38
CA THR A 233 -9.92 -13.66 1.19
C THR A 233 -9.13 -13.35 -0.09
N TYR A 234 -8.30 -12.31 -0.09
CA TYR A 234 -7.40 -11.98 -1.20
C TYR A 234 -6.43 -13.15 -1.48
N CYS A 235 -5.77 -13.67 -0.44
CA CYS A 235 -4.84 -14.80 -0.58
C CYS A 235 -5.55 -16.05 -1.12
N GLY A 236 -6.72 -16.41 -0.56
CA GLY A 236 -7.52 -17.54 -1.03
C GLY A 236 -7.98 -17.37 -2.47
N LEU A 237 -8.36 -16.16 -2.88
CA LEU A 237 -8.76 -15.87 -4.25
C LEU A 237 -7.61 -16.04 -5.23
N PHE A 238 -6.41 -15.54 -4.93
CA PHE A 238 -5.24 -15.73 -5.80
C PHE A 238 -4.85 -17.21 -5.94
N VAL A 239 -4.87 -17.96 -4.83
CA VAL A 239 -4.63 -19.41 -4.87
C VAL A 239 -5.68 -20.11 -5.73
N ALA A 240 -6.96 -19.75 -5.58
CA ALA A 240 -8.04 -20.31 -6.40
C ALA A 240 -7.88 -19.98 -7.89
N ILE A 241 -7.49 -18.74 -8.24
CA ILE A 241 -7.20 -18.34 -9.62
C ILE A 241 -6.04 -19.16 -10.19
N CYS A 242 -4.93 -19.30 -9.45
CA CYS A 242 -3.77 -20.08 -9.89
C CYS A 242 -4.14 -21.55 -10.13
N ILE A 243 -4.91 -22.16 -9.22
CA ILE A 243 -5.36 -23.56 -9.37
C ILE A 243 -6.31 -23.69 -10.57
N ALA A 244 -7.28 -22.79 -10.71
CA ALA A 244 -8.22 -22.81 -11.83
C ALA A 244 -7.51 -22.66 -13.18
N HIS A 245 -6.54 -21.74 -13.24
CA HIS A 245 -5.71 -21.52 -14.42
C HIS A 245 -4.83 -22.74 -14.72
N GLY A 246 -4.18 -23.33 -13.73
CA GLY A 246 -3.41 -24.57 -13.88
C GLY A 246 -4.25 -25.74 -14.38
N ILE A 247 -5.46 -25.94 -13.85
CA ILE A 247 -6.40 -26.95 -14.34
C ILE A 247 -6.80 -26.66 -15.79
N TYR A 248 -7.13 -25.41 -16.12
CA TYR A 248 -7.50 -25.00 -17.47
C TYR A 248 -6.41 -25.32 -18.49
N ILE A 249 -5.17 -24.96 -18.16
CA ILE A 249 -3.98 -25.26 -18.96
C ILE A 249 -3.80 -26.77 -19.14
N SER A 250 -3.88 -27.54 -18.05
CA SER A 250 -3.67 -28.99 -18.09
C SER A 250 -4.67 -29.72 -19.00
N LYS A 251 -5.89 -29.18 -19.13
CA LYS A 251 -6.96 -29.79 -19.93
C LYS A 251 -6.93 -29.40 -21.39
N ASN A 252 -6.62 -28.14 -21.70
CA ASN A 252 -6.71 -27.64 -23.07
C ASN A 252 -5.43 -27.87 -23.89
N SER A 253 -4.36 -28.38 -23.26
CA SER A 253 -3.00 -28.38 -23.81
C SER A 253 -2.53 -26.94 -24.09
N TYR A 254 -1.25 -26.67 -23.87
CA TYR A 254 -0.75 -25.30 -23.93
C TYR A 254 -0.72 -24.80 -25.38
N PRO A 255 -1.39 -23.68 -25.75
CA PRO A 255 -1.25 -23.11 -27.09
C PRO A 255 0.14 -22.47 -27.31
N THR A 256 0.86 -22.15 -26.24
CA THR A 256 2.20 -21.53 -26.23
C THR A 256 3.34 -22.52 -26.04
N LEU A 257 3.07 -23.84 -26.00
CA LEU A 257 4.09 -24.90 -25.89
C LEU A 257 5.20 -24.70 -26.96
N ASP A 258 4.80 -24.31 -28.18
CA ASP A 258 5.70 -24.08 -29.33
C ASP A 258 6.62 -22.84 -29.20
N ILE A 259 6.40 -21.98 -28.21
CA ILE A 259 7.16 -20.74 -28.03
C ILE A 259 8.10 -20.85 -26.83
N VAL A 260 7.62 -21.41 -25.72
CA VAL A 260 8.38 -21.49 -24.45
C VAL A 260 9.32 -22.69 -24.41
N GLU A 261 8.91 -23.87 -24.90
CA GLU A 261 9.79 -25.06 -24.88
C GLU A 261 11.06 -24.91 -25.73
N TRP A 262 11.02 -23.99 -26.70
CA TRP A 262 12.11 -23.76 -27.65
C TRP A 262 13.06 -22.64 -27.22
N SER A 263 12.72 -21.88 -26.17
CA SER A 263 13.56 -20.79 -25.70
C SER A 263 14.40 -21.27 -24.53
N PRO A 264 15.73 -21.39 -24.66
CA PRO A 264 16.62 -21.65 -23.51
C PRO A 264 16.71 -20.47 -22.55
N ASP A 265 15.97 -19.39 -22.82
CA ASP A 265 16.00 -18.14 -22.08
C ASP A 265 15.06 -18.22 -20.88
N THR A 266 15.66 -18.14 -19.69
CA THR A 266 14.94 -18.15 -18.41
C THR A 266 13.96 -17.00 -18.28
N ASP A 267 14.20 -15.86 -18.95
CA ASP A 267 13.33 -14.70 -18.88
C ASP A 267 12.03 -14.93 -19.68
N VAL A 268 12.14 -15.45 -20.91
CA VAL A 268 10.96 -15.81 -21.71
C VAL A 268 10.15 -16.91 -21.02
N TYR A 269 10.82 -17.86 -20.38
CA TYR A 269 10.15 -18.86 -19.56
C TYR A 269 9.41 -18.20 -18.38
N TRP A 270 10.05 -17.29 -17.65
CA TRP A 270 9.42 -16.56 -16.55
C TRP A 270 8.15 -15.83 -16.99
N ARG A 271 8.19 -15.13 -18.12
CA ARG A 271 7.11 -14.26 -18.59
C ARG A 271 5.93 -15.03 -19.19
N TYR A 272 6.19 -16.11 -19.91
CA TYR A 272 5.17 -16.75 -20.77
C TYR A 272 4.82 -18.18 -20.38
N TYR A 273 5.44 -18.76 -19.35
CA TYR A 273 5.09 -20.10 -18.90
C TYR A 273 3.60 -20.17 -18.52
N GLY A 274 2.90 -21.14 -19.11
CA GLY A 274 1.46 -21.31 -18.90
C GLY A 274 0.63 -20.09 -19.29
N ALA A 275 1.09 -19.29 -20.26
CA ALA A 275 0.30 -18.17 -20.73
C ALA A 275 -0.96 -18.64 -21.46
N SER A 276 -2.11 -18.10 -21.06
CA SER A 276 -3.37 -18.24 -21.77
C SER A 276 -3.88 -16.87 -22.20
N SER A 277 -4.56 -16.83 -23.35
CA SER A 277 -5.05 -15.60 -23.95
C SER A 277 -6.51 -15.74 -24.36
N TRP A 278 -7.29 -14.69 -24.09
CA TRP A 278 -8.69 -14.60 -24.48
C TRP A 278 -8.93 -13.34 -25.31
N LEU A 279 -9.39 -13.54 -26.55
CA LEU A 279 -9.78 -12.44 -27.43
C LEU A 279 -11.14 -11.88 -26.99
N TYR A 280 -11.18 -10.61 -26.59
CA TYR A 280 -12.40 -9.99 -26.05
C TYR A 280 -13.57 -10.01 -27.03
N VAL A 281 -13.32 -9.75 -28.32
CA VAL A 281 -14.35 -9.72 -29.36
C VAL A 281 -13.71 -10.09 -30.70
N ARG A 282 -14.23 -11.13 -31.38
CA ARG A 282 -13.99 -11.35 -32.81
C ARG A 282 -14.80 -10.30 -33.58
N THR A 283 -14.34 -9.05 -33.60
CA THR A 283 -15.07 -7.99 -34.32
C THR A 283 -15.02 -8.30 -35.82
N ARG A 284 -16.16 -8.74 -36.36
CA ARG A 284 -16.36 -9.07 -37.78
C ARG A 284 -16.24 -7.84 -38.71
N ALA A 285 -15.96 -6.64 -38.16
CA ALA A 285 -16.04 -5.38 -38.87
C ALA A 285 -15.11 -4.30 -38.28
N GLY A 286 -13.79 -4.54 -38.26
CA GLY A 286 -12.71 -3.54 -38.38
C GLY A 286 -12.75 -2.21 -37.60
N LYS A 287 -13.65 -2.01 -36.63
CA LYS A 287 -13.78 -0.75 -35.89
C LYS A 287 -13.07 -0.88 -34.55
N SER A 288 -11.94 -0.21 -34.50
CA SER A 288 -11.04 -0.01 -33.38
C SER A 288 -11.77 0.54 -32.14
N SER A 289 -11.99 -0.31 -31.13
CA SER A 289 -12.33 0.09 -29.75
C SER A 289 -11.84 -0.92 -28.70
N SER A 290 -10.94 -1.85 -29.04
CA SER A 290 -10.52 -2.91 -28.11
C SER A 290 -9.61 -2.42 -26.99
N PHE A 291 -8.77 -1.40 -27.24
CA PHE A 291 -7.79 -0.91 -26.27
C PHE A 291 -8.42 -0.37 -24.98
N THR A 292 -9.48 0.44 -25.10
CA THR A 292 -10.17 1.01 -23.94
C THR A 292 -10.74 -0.07 -23.03
N LEU A 293 -11.25 -1.16 -23.60
CA LEU A 293 -11.77 -2.29 -22.81
C LEU A 293 -10.65 -2.99 -22.05
N GLY A 294 -9.52 -3.27 -22.71
CA GLY A 294 -8.34 -3.86 -22.07
C GLY A 294 -7.86 -2.99 -20.90
N LEU A 295 -7.71 -1.68 -21.13
CA LEU A 295 -7.33 -0.74 -20.08
C LEU A 295 -8.32 -0.73 -18.91
N VAL A 296 -9.64 -0.74 -19.16
CA VAL A 296 -10.65 -0.80 -18.10
C VAL A 296 -10.50 -2.06 -17.27
N ILE A 297 -10.29 -3.22 -17.91
CA ILE A 297 -10.05 -4.49 -17.21
C ILE A 297 -8.78 -4.41 -16.36
N GLN A 298 -7.69 -3.87 -16.92
CA GLN A 298 -6.43 -3.70 -16.21
C GLN A 298 -6.61 -2.80 -14.98
N VAL A 299 -7.31 -1.67 -15.13
CA VAL A 299 -7.62 -0.74 -14.03
C VAL A 299 -8.44 -1.41 -12.94
N LEU A 300 -9.42 -2.23 -13.28
CA LEU A 300 -10.25 -2.95 -12.31
C LEU A 300 -9.44 -3.98 -11.52
N LEU A 301 -8.69 -4.83 -12.21
CA LEU A 301 -7.82 -5.84 -11.57
C LEU A 301 -6.76 -5.18 -10.69
N GLN A 302 -6.17 -4.09 -11.17
CA GLN A 302 -5.12 -3.40 -10.44
C GLN A 302 -5.64 -2.62 -9.23
N SER A 303 -6.86 -2.06 -9.32
CA SER A 303 -7.54 -1.44 -8.17
C SER A 303 -7.76 -2.47 -7.06
N PHE A 304 -8.10 -3.70 -7.43
CA PHE A 304 -8.29 -4.79 -6.47
C PHE A 304 -6.99 -5.11 -5.72
N ILE A 305 -5.86 -5.21 -6.42
CA ILE A 305 -4.53 -5.44 -5.82
C ILE A 305 -4.10 -4.28 -4.94
N ALA A 306 -4.23 -3.05 -5.44
CA ALA A 306 -3.88 -1.85 -4.70
C ALA A 306 -4.66 -1.75 -3.38
N PHE A 307 -5.94 -2.13 -3.38
CA PHE A 307 -6.77 -2.19 -2.18
C PHE A 307 -6.24 -3.21 -1.16
N GLY A 308 -5.90 -4.42 -1.60
CA GLY A 308 -5.31 -5.45 -0.75
C GLY A 308 -4.00 -4.98 -0.09
N LEU A 309 -3.11 -4.35 -0.87
CA LEU A 309 -1.86 -3.79 -0.37
C LEU A 309 -2.09 -2.65 0.63
N HIS A 310 -3.10 -1.80 0.41
CA HIS A 310 -3.43 -0.71 1.32
C HIS A 310 -3.97 -1.22 2.67
N CYS A 311 -4.74 -2.33 2.66
CA CYS A 311 -5.18 -3.00 3.88
C CYS A 311 -3.99 -3.49 4.73
N ILE A 312 -2.98 -4.07 4.08
CA ILE A 312 -1.77 -4.57 4.74
C ILE A 312 -0.93 -3.40 5.27
N GLU A 313 -0.73 -2.36 4.47
CA GLU A 313 -0.03 -1.14 4.86
C GLU A 313 -0.61 -0.53 6.15
N LEU A 314 -1.93 -0.54 6.30
CA LEU A 314 -2.56 -0.06 7.53
C LEU A 314 -2.15 -0.87 8.76
N LEU A 315 -2.10 -2.19 8.67
CA LEU A 315 -1.65 -3.05 9.79
C LEU A 315 -0.19 -2.76 10.15
N PHE A 316 0.65 -2.51 9.14
CA PHE A 316 2.03 -2.07 9.36
C PHE A 316 2.10 -0.72 10.08
N ASN A 317 1.27 0.24 9.69
CA ASN A 317 1.20 1.55 10.36
C ASN A 317 0.73 1.43 11.81
N ILE A 318 -0.32 0.64 12.09
CA ILE A 318 -0.80 0.39 13.47
C ILE A 318 0.27 -0.30 14.32
N SER A 319 0.96 -1.30 13.77
CA SER A 319 2.06 -1.98 14.46
C SER A 319 3.23 -1.04 14.73
N ARG A 320 3.55 -0.14 13.79
CA ARG A 320 4.61 0.86 13.95
C ARG A 320 4.26 1.86 15.05
N ASP A 321 2.99 2.28 15.11
CA ASP A 321 2.50 3.20 16.13
C ASP A 321 2.66 2.58 17.53
N GLU A 322 2.23 1.32 17.71
CA GLU A 322 2.44 0.59 18.96
C GLU A 322 3.94 0.38 19.28
N ALA A 323 4.78 0.05 18.29
CA ALA A 323 6.21 -0.09 18.51
C ALA A 323 6.89 1.24 18.92
N THR A 324 6.37 2.37 18.47
CA THR A 324 6.85 3.71 18.86
C THR A 324 6.37 4.09 20.24
N TRP A 325 5.15 3.69 20.60
CA TRP A 325 4.60 3.81 21.95
C TRP A 325 5.43 3.01 22.97
N ARG A 326 5.75 1.74 22.65
CA ARG A 326 6.55 0.84 23.51
C ARG A 326 7.95 1.32 23.81
N GLN A 327 8.53 2.16 22.95
CA GLN A 327 9.86 2.72 23.23
C GLN A 327 9.88 3.58 24.49
N MET A 328 8.74 4.13 24.94
CA MET A 328 8.66 4.91 26.16
C MET A 328 9.00 4.12 27.43
N GLU A 329 8.78 2.81 27.46
CA GLU A 329 9.05 1.98 28.63
C GLU A 329 10.56 1.80 28.87
N PHE A 330 11.35 1.64 27.80
CA PHE A 330 12.77 1.24 27.93
C PHE A 330 13.78 2.32 27.52
N VAL A 331 13.56 2.96 26.37
CA VAL A 331 14.56 3.85 25.71
C VAL A 331 14.11 5.31 25.74
N GLY A 332 12.83 5.54 26.02
CA GLY A 332 12.15 6.81 25.84
C GLY A 332 11.82 7.09 24.38
N SER A 333 10.63 7.62 24.12
CA SER A 333 10.16 7.95 22.77
C SER A 333 10.22 9.46 22.54
N LYS A 334 10.68 9.87 21.36
CA LYS A 334 10.71 11.30 21.01
C LYS A 334 9.30 11.76 20.65
N VAL A 335 8.84 12.85 21.26
CA VAL A 335 7.50 13.39 21.01
C VAL A 335 7.40 13.94 19.59
N ASP A 336 8.38 14.78 19.21
CA ASP A 336 8.43 15.47 17.92
C ASP A 336 9.67 15.04 17.12
N PRO A 337 9.67 13.82 16.54
CA PRO A 337 10.79 13.38 15.72
C PRO A 337 10.83 14.13 14.39
N SER A 338 12.03 14.26 13.82
CA SER A 338 12.22 14.85 12.48
C SER A 338 11.42 14.10 11.41
N PHE A 339 11.02 14.80 10.35
CA PHE A 339 10.33 14.23 9.19
C PHE A 339 11.06 13.02 8.58
N SER A 340 12.39 12.95 8.70
CA SER A 340 13.18 11.80 8.24
C SER A 340 12.79 10.48 8.90
N THR A 341 12.15 10.51 10.07
CA THR A 341 11.64 9.32 10.74
C THR A 341 10.43 8.67 10.04
N ASN A 342 9.86 9.32 9.02
CA ASN A 342 8.89 8.71 8.13
C ASN A 342 9.55 7.64 7.23
N PHE A 343 10.86 7.75 6.94
CA PHE A 343 11.65 6.82 6.11
C PHE A 343 12.26 5.67 6.93
N ARG A 344 11.48 5.05 7.81
CA ARG A 344 11.92 3.83 8.51
C ARG A 344 11.88 2.63 7.58
N TRP A 345 12.67 1.60 7.92
CA TRP A 345 12.76 0.36 7.14
C TRP A 345 11.38 -0.27 6.86
N GLN A 346 10.41 -0.15 7.77
CA GLN A 346 9.04 -0.66 7.57
C GLN A 346 8.32 0.05 6.43
N THR A 347 8.44 1.38 6.33
CA THR A 347 7.86 2.17 5.23
C THR A 347 8.54 1.81 3.91
N LEU A 348 9.87 1.73 3.91
CA LEU A 348 10.64 1.34 2.71
C LEU A 348 10.29 -0.08 2.26
N LEU A 349 10.17 -1.02 3.20
CA LEU A 349 9.78 -2.39 2.92
C LEU A 349 8.38 -2.45 2.29
N MET A 350 7.40 -1.72 2.84
CA MET A 350 6.06 -1.66 2.25
C MET A 350 6.04 -1.00 0.87
N MET A 351 6.82 0.05 0.66
CA MET A 351 6.98 0.68 -0.65
C MET A 351 7.58 -0.32 -1.66
N SER A 352 8.61 -1.08 -1.26
CA SER A 352 9.20 -2.13 -2.08
C SER A 352 8.22 -3.24 -2.40
N PHE A 353 7.45 -3.73 -1.43
CA PHE A 353 6.42 -4.76 -1.68
C PHE A 353 5.32 -4.24 -2.61
N LYS A 354 4.87 -2.99 -2.46
CA LYS A 354 3.93 -2.39 -3.40
C LYS A 354 4.50 -2.37 -4.81
N ALA A 355 5.68 -1.78 -5.00
CA ALA A 355 6.31 -1.67 -6.32
C ALA A 355 6.54 -3.06 -6.97
N LEU A 356 7.05 -4.03 -6.20
CA LEU A 356 7.28 -5.40 -6.68
C LEU A 356 5.98 -6.12 -7.04
N THR A 357 4.94 -6.00 -6.20
CA THR A 357 3.63 -6.63 -6.46
C THR A 357 3.01 -6.07 -7.73
N GLN A 358 3.06 -4.75 -7.92
CA GLN A 358 2.53 -4.10 -9.14
C GLN A 358 3.35 -4.44 -10.39
N TRP A 359 4.66 -4.59 -10.25
CA TRP A 359 5.54 -5.02 -11.34
C TRP A 359 5.28 -6.47 -11.74
N VAL A 360 5.23 -7.41 -10.79
CA VAL A 360 4.90 -8.82 -11.05
C VAL A 360 3.50 -8.96 -11.64
N PHE A 361 2.54 -8.15 -11.17
CA PHE A 361 1.20 -8.12 -11.74
C PHE A 361 1.20 -7.79 -13.24
N GLY A 362 2.05 -6.86 -13.70
CA GLY A 362 2.15 -6.51 -15.12
C GLY A 362 2.53 -7.69 -16.02
N PHE A 363 3.28 -8.67 -15.49
CA PHE A 363 3.56 -9.94 -16.17
C PHE A 363 2.47 -10.99 -16.00
N ALA A 364 1.83 -11.02 -14.82
CA ALA A 364 0.80 -11.99 -14.50
C ALA A 364 -0.48 -11.75 -15.29
N PHE A 365 -0.86 -10.49 -15.49
CA PHE A 365 -2.08 -10.09 -16.18
C PHE A 365 -1.80 -8.90 -17.08
N THR A 366 -2.13 -9.06 -18.36
CA THR A 366 -2.04 -7.97 -19.33
C THR A 366 -3.31 -7.92 -20.17
N ALA A 367 -3.98 -6.77 -20.12
CA ALA A 367 -5.21 -6.52 -20.86
C ALA A 367 -5.01 -5.40 -21.88
N ASP A 368 -4.97 -5.77 -23.16
CA ASP A 368 -4.87 -4.88 -24.32
C ASP A 368 -6.02 -5.20 -25.32
N ILE A 369 -5.73 -5.73 -26.51
CA ILE A 369 -6.71 -6.25 -27.46
C ILE A 369 -7.23 -7.60 -26.98
N MET A 370 -6.47 -8.25 -26.09
CA MET A 370 -6.75 -9.54 -25.49
C MET A 370 -6.51 -9.48 -23.99
N PHE A 371 -7.13 -10.39 -23.25
CA PHE A 371 -6.78 -10.67 -21.87
C PHE A 371 -5.75 -11.79 -21.87
N ASN A 372 -4.57 -11.51 -21.34
CA ASN A 372 -3.51 -12.50 -21.20
C ASN A 372 -3.24 -12.70 -19.72
N CYS A 373 -3.05 -13.96 -19.34
CA CYS A 373 -2.60 -14.29 -18.01
C CYS A 373 -1.55 -15.40 -18.04
N ALA A 374 -0.54 -15.30 -17.18
CA ALA A 374 0.61 -16.20 -17.16
C ALA A 374 0.76 -16.86 -15.78
N ILE A 375 0.80 -18.19 -15.75
CA ILE A 375 0.71 -18.93 -14.48
C ILE A 375 1.92 -18.69 -13.55
N LEU A 376 3.13 -18.55 -14.08
CA LEU A 376 4.31 -18.45 -13.22
C LEU A 376 4.38 -17.09 -12.49
N PRO A 377 4.20 -15.93 -13.17
CA PRO A 377 4.05 -14.65 -12.47
C PRO A 377 2.80 -14.60 -11.57
N GLU A 378 1.69 -15.25 -11.94
CA GLU A 378 0.52 -15.39 -11.05
C GLU A 378 0.85 -16.12 -9.75
N VAL A 379 1.58 -17.25 -9.83
CA VAL A 379 2.04 -18.00 -8.65
C VAL A 379 2.95 -17.13 -7.80
N ALA A 380 3.87 -16.37 -8.42
CA ALA A 380 4.72 -15.45 -7.67
C ALA A 380 3.92 -14.33 -6.99
N LEU A 381 2.89 -13.79 -7.64
CA LEU A 381 1.97 -12.82 -7.05
C LEU A 381 1.24 -13.44 -5.85
N ALA A 382 0.74 -14.67 -5.99
CA ALA A 382 0.10 -15.41 -4.90
C ALA A 382 1.06 -15.64 -3.71
N LEU A 383 2.32 -15.98 -3.98
CA LEU A 383 3.36 -16.14 -2.96
C LEU A 383 3.68 -14.81 -2.26
N LEU A 384 3.80 -13.71 -3.00
CA LEU A 384 3.99 -12.37 -2.41
C LEU A 384 2.85 -12.01 -1.46
N PHE A 385 1.61 -12.21 -1.88
CA PHE A 385 0.44 -11.99 -1.04
C PHE A 385 0.37 -12.94 0.16
N LEU A 386 0.77 -14.20 0.00
CA LEU A 386 0.86 -15.16 1.10
C LEU A 386 1.90 -14.72 2.14
N VAL A 387 3.08 -14.27 1.72
CA VAL A 387 4.11 -13.74 2.62
C VAL A 387 3.57 -12.53 3.39
N LEU A 388 2.90 -11.60 2.71
CA LEU A 388 2.30 -10.44 3.36
C LEU A 388 1.14 -10.83 4.30
N ALA A 389 0.34 -11.83 3.95
CA ALA A 389 -0.75 -12.33 4.79
C ALA A 389 -0.22 -13.02 6.06
N VAL A 390 0.83 -13.83 5.95
CA VAL A 390 1.49 -14.46 7.10
C VAL A 390 2.13 -13.40 8.01
N ALA A 391 2.81 -12.41 7.42
CA ALA A 391 3.36 -11.29 8.17
C ALA A 391 2.26 -10.49 8.91
N ALA A 392 1.15 -10.18 8.23
CA ALA A 392 -0.01 -9.52 8.83
C ALA A 392 -0.64 -10.36 9.94
N GLU A 393 -0.79 -11.67 9.76
CA GLU A 393 -1.32 -12.58 10.79
C GLU A 393 -0.42 -12.62 12.02
N TYR A 394 0.90 -12.70 11.81
CA TYR A 394 1.88 -12.63 12.89
C TYR A 394 1.77 -11.31 13.67
N MET A 395 1.72 -10.17 12.96
CA MET A 395 1.63 -8.85 13.58
C MET A 395 0.33 -8.66 14.37
N THR A 396 -0.79 -9.15 13.84
CA THR A 396 -2.11 -8.97 14.45
C THR A 396 -2.32 -9.84 15.69
N ARG A 397 -1.70 -11.03 15.75
CA ARG A 397 -1.72 -11.93 16.92
C ARG A 397 -0.63 -11.66 17.94
N ASN A 398 0.41 -10.91 17.59
CA ASN A 398 1.52 -10.67 18.51
C ASN A 398 1.05 -9.85 19.72
N HIS A 399 1.19 -10.45 20.91
CA HIS A 399 0.90 -9.78 22.17
C HIS A 399 2.09 -8.92 22.59
N PRO A 400 1.94 -7.60 22.77
CA PRO A 400 3.00 -6.76 23.29
C PRO A 400 3.38 -7.24 24.69
N LYS A 401 4.68 -7.30 24.94
CA LYS A 401 5.24 -7.54 26.28
C LYS A 401 5.48 -6.20 26.97
N GLY A 402 5.44 -6.20 28.29
CA GLY A 402 5.70 -5.03 29.11
C GLY A 402 4.46 -4.48 29.78
N ASN A 403 4.69 -3.66 30.80
CA ASN A 403 3.63 -3.15 31.66
C ASN A 403 2.83 -2.02 30.99
N LEU A 404 3.38 -1.41 29.93
CA LEU A 404 2.75 -0.31 29.19
C LEU A 404 1.40 -0.76 28.60
N PRO A 405 0.29 -0.05 28.83
CA PRO A 405 -0.98 -0.42 28.22
C PRO A 405 -0.88 -0.31 26.69
N ALA A 406 -1.40 -1.30 25.97
CA ALA A 406 -1.43 -1.23 24.50
C ALA A 406 -2.40 -0.15 24.02
N VAL A 407 -1.97 0.67 23.07
CA VAL A 407 -2.79 1.78 22.53
C VAL A 407 -3.06 1.65 21.05
N TYR A 408 -2.16 1.02 20.29
CA TYR A 408 -2.30 0.82 18.84
C TYR A 408 -2.70 2.09 18.07
N GLY A 409 -2.21 3.24 18.54
CA GLY A 409 -2.49 4.56 17.96
C GLY A 409 -3.84 5.19 18.32
N ASN A 410 -4.59 4.67 19.30
CA ASN A 410 -5.82 5.30 19.80
C ASN A 410 -5.48 6.58 20.58
N PHE A 411 -5.96 7.73 20.10
CA PHE A 411 -5.63 9.03 20.69
C PHE A 411 -6.24 9.23 22.08
N ASN A 412 -7.49 8.80 22.30
CA ASN A 412 -8.15 8.98 23.60
C ASN A 412 -7.37 8.26 24.70
N ARG A 413 -7.02 6.99 24.45
CA ARG A 413 -6.25 6.18 25.39
C ARG A 413 -4.85 6.73 25.63
N MET A 414 -4.20 7.26 24.59
CA MET A 414 -2.88 7.88 24.74
C MET A 414 -2.94 9.16 25.59
N ILE A 415 -3.92 10.03 25.35
CA ILE A 415 -4.09 11.27 26.10
C ILE A 415 -4.43 10.98 27.55
N GLU A 416 -5.19 9.92 27.83
CA GLU A 416 -5.46 9.47 29.18
C GLU A 416 -4.20 8.95 29.88
N ILE A 417 -3.28 8.28 29.19
CA ILE A 417 -2.08 7.69 29.83
C ILE A 417 -0.93 8.69 29.97
N VAL A 418 -0.80 9.65 29.04
CA VAL A 418 0.26 10.65 29.05
C VAL A 418 -0.17 11.87 29.84
N ASP A 419 0.45 12.05 31.00
CA ASP A 419 0.20 13.15 31.93
C ASP A 419 1.17 14.33 31.78
N ASP A 420 2.28 14.16 31.07
CA ASP A 420 3.28 15.22 30.81
C ASP A 420 3.69 15.24 29.33
N TRP A 421 3.47 16.38 28.67
CA TRP A 421 3.77 16.59 27.24
C TRP A 421 4.92 17.57 27.00
N GLU A 422 5.53 18.12 28.05
CA GLU A 422 6.47 19.23 27.95
C GLU A 422 7.86 18.78 27.51
N HIS A 423 8.18 17.51 27.74
CA HIS A 423 9.50 16.97 27.45
C HIS A 423 9.69 16.57 25.98
N LYS A 424 10.92 16.74 25.48
CA LYS A 424 11.30 16.31 24.11
C LYS A 424 11.29 14.78 23.94
N ARG A 425 11.56 14.05 25.02
CA ARG A 425 11.54 12.59 25.09
C ARG A 425 10.72 12.19 26.30
N LEU A 426 9.79 11.27 26.10
CA LEU A 426 8.92 10.74 27.15
C LEU A 426 9.34 9.33 27.52
N PHE A 427 9.45 9.11 28.83
CA PHE A 427 9.56 7.80 29.45
C PHE A 427 8.29 7.54 30.24
N TRP A 428 7.92 6.27 30.39
CA TRP A 428 6.76 5.87 31.17
C TRP A 428 7.14 4.87 32.25
N GLY A 429 6.59 5.03 33.46
CA GLY A 429 6.89 4.17 34.60
C GLY A 429 6.26 4.65 35.91
N ASP A 430 6.79 4.12 37.01
CA ASP A 430 6.33 4.38 38.38
C ASP A 430 6.82 5.76 38.88
N LYS A 431 5.89 6.59 39.36
CA LYS A 431 6.12 7.92 39.92
C LYS A 431 6.15 7.95 41.46
N GLY A 432 6.03 6.80 42.11
CA GLY A 432 6.04 6.67 43.56
C GLY A 432 4.66 6.42 44.15
N GLU A 433 4.58 6.50 45.47
CA GLU A 433 3.41 6.11 46.26
C GLU A 433 2.71 7.33 46.84
N SER A 434 1.39 7.34 46.77
CA SER A 434 0.54 8.33 47.43
C SER A 434 0.43 8.05 48.93
N VAL A 435 -0.02 9.05 49.69
CA VAL A 435 -0.28 8.97 51.14
C VAL A 435 -1.32 7.87 51.49
N GLY A 436 -2.09 7.37 50.53
CA GLY A 436 -3.05 6.27 50.68
C GLY A 436 -2.59 4.87 50.26
N GLY A 437 -1.30 4.65 49.98
CA GLY A 437 -0.76 3.34 49.57
C GLY A 437 -1.00 2.94 48.11
N THR A 438 -1.70 3.78 47.34
CA THR A 438 -1.86 3.65 45.89
C THR A 438 -0.65 4.26 45.19
N ARG A 439 -0.08 3.53 44.22
CA ARG A 439 1.07 4.02 43.45
C ARG A 439 0.62 4.77 42.20
N PHE A 440 1.45 5.68 41.71
CA PHE A 440 1.17 6.44 40.51
C PHE A 440 2.02 5.97 39.34
N ALA A 441 1.38 5.86 38.18
CA ALA A 441 2.06 5.61 36.92
C ALA A 441 1.85 6.82 36.00
N GLY A 442 2.88 7.16 35.23
CA GLY A 442 2.82 8.29 34.33
C GLY A 442 4.07 8.47 33.50
N THR A 443 4.15 9.61 32.84
CA THR A 443 5.21 10.01 31.93
C THR A 443 6.14 11.07 32.53
N ALA A 444 7.42 11.04 32.16
CA ALA A 444 8.41 12.02 32.58
C ALA A 444 9.53 12.18 31.53
N GLY A 445 10.32 13.25 31.65
CA GLY A 445 11.45 13.54 30.77
C GLY A 445 12.70 12.67 31.02
N GLN A 446 12.69 11.91 32.12
CA GLN A 446 13.76 11.01 32.53
C GLN A 446 13.21 9.60 32.76
N ARG A 447 14.09 8.60 32.70
CA ARG A 447 13.71 7.20 32.93
C ARG A 447 13.13 7.03 34.34
N LEU A 448 11.91 6.50 34.40
CA LEU A 448 11.21 6.17 35.65
C LEU A 448 11.50 4.71 36.05
N ALA A 449 11.16 4.35 37.28
CA ALA A 449 11.25 2.98 37.75
C ALA A 449 10.20 2.09 37.07
N ASP A 450 10.51 0.81 36.90
CA ASP A 450 9.57 -0.15 36.31
C ASP A 450 8.38 -0.38 37.27
N LEU A 451 7.20 -0.62 36.70
CA LEU A 451 6.00 -0.91 37.47
C LEU A 451 6.12 -2.25 38.19
N GLN A 452 5.68 -2.27 39.45
CA GLN A 452 5.67 -3.45 40.30
C GLN A 452 4.42 -4.31 39.99
N ALA A 453 4.66 -5.57 39.63
CA ALA A 453 3.57 -6.51 39.39
C ALA A 453 2.70 -6.71 40.66
N GLY A 454 1.39 -6.73 40.49
CA GLY A 454 0.43 -6.97 41.57
C GLY A 454 0.10 -5.75 42.46
N LYS A 455 0.67 -4.57 42.17
CA LYS A 455 0.29 -3.31 42.83
C LYS A 455 -0.80 -2.58 42.04
N ASN A 456 -1.66 -1.85 42.75
CA ASN A 456 -2.65 -0.98 42.14
C ASN A 456 -2.01 0.36 41.78
N TYR A 457 -2.21 0.77 40.52
CA TYR A 457 -1.72 2.03 39.99
C TYR A 457 -2.88 2.93 39.61
N CYS A 458 -2.73 4.23 39.87
CA CYS A 458 -3.59 5.28 39.34
C CYS A 458 -2.78 6.21 38.43
N ASN A 459 -3.49 6.92 37.55
CA ASN A 459 -2.87 7.94 36.72
C ASN A 459 -2.57 9.21 37.54
N PHE A 460 -1.35 9.73 37.46
CA PHE A 460 -0.94 10.92 38.20
C PHE A 460 -1.67 12.20 37.76
N GLY A 461 -2.08 12.29 36.49
CA GLY A 461 -2.81 13.46 35.97
C GLY A 461 -4.16 13.72 36.64
N CYS A 462 -4.86 12.66 37.07
CA CYS A 462 -6.18 12.78 37.70
C CYS A 462 -6.07 13.25 39.17
N SER A 463 -4.98 12.92 39.87
CA SER A 463 -4.80 13.28 41.28
C SER A 463 -4.32 14.71 41.52
N LYS A 464 -3.71 15.36 40.51
CA LYS A 464 -3.25 16.76 40.67
C LYS A 464 -4.43 17.71 40.86
N ILE A 465 -5.50 17.50 40.10
CA ILE A 465 -6.76 18.24 40.22
C ILE A 465 -7.42 17.96 41.59
N GLU A 466 -7.41 16.72 42.05
CA GLU A 466 -8.01 16.35 43.35
C GLU A 466 -7.21 16.89 44.55
N LEU A 467 -5.87 16.96 44.44
CA LEU A 467 -4.99 17.54 45.46
C LEU A 467 -5.09 19.08 45.49
N GLU A 468 -5.20 19.73 44.33
CA GLU A 468 -5.42 21.18 44.24
C GLU A 468 -6.82 21.57 44.76
N HIS A 469 -7.87 20.78 44.48
CA HIS A 469 -9.20 20.99 45.07
C HIS A 469 -9.19 20.82 46.60
N LYS A 470 -8.55 19.77 47.13
CA LYS A 470 -8.45 19.57 48.60
C LYS A 470 -7.59 20.62 49.30
N ALA A 471 -6.65 21.24 48.60
CA ALA A 471 -5.85 22.34 49.15
C ALA A 471 -6.57 23.70 49.10
N LEU A 472 -7.63 23.83 48.30
CA LEU A 472 -8.50 25.02 48.24
C LEU A 472 -9.67 24.95 49.24
N ASP A 473 -10.03 23.74 49.70
CA ASP A 473 -11.06 23.51 50.72
C ASP A 473 -10.53 23.56 52.18
N ILE A 474 -9.24 23.83 52.38
CA ILE A 474 -8.57 24.06 53.68
C ILE A 474 -8.14 25.52 53.74
#